data_AF-A0A0F6AFR3-F1
#
_entry.id   AF-A0A0F6AFR3-F1
#
_cell.length_a   1.000
_cell.length_b   1.000
_cell.length_c   1.000
_cell.angle_alpha   90.00
_cell.angle_beta   90.00
_cell.angle_gamma   90.00
#
_symmetry.space_group_name_H-M   'P 1'
#
loop_
_entity.id
_entity.type
_entity.pdbx_description
1 polymer ?
#
loop_
_entity_poly.entity_id
_entity_poly.type
_entity_poly.pdbx_seq_one_letter_code
_entity_poly.pdbx_strand_id
1 'polypeptide(L)'
;MIMKLGKRAAAVFISASILGLAACSSAPEQEEIERVPNKSVQALYEDAKRTLDSGLYARAIQLLGAINARYPFGPYSRQVQMDLVYAHYQTGNIDQALATVDRFIRLNPNHKNLDYMYYMRGLINIKADENAFQEYFGVDRADRDVSKTRVAFQDLSTLVKSFPESEYTPEAKKRLAWLLNKMARYEMKIANYYFEREAYLAAANRGKYVVEHYSQSSYLLEALDMMEKSYEKLGLTELSENVRKTKALNQR
;
A
#
# COMPACT_ATOMS: atom_id res chain seq x y z
N MET A 1 -36.45 44.63 45.11
CA MET A 1 -35.15 43.95 45.35
C MET A 1 -34.71 43.02 44.20
N ILE A 2 -35.59 42.61 43.30
CA ILE A 2 -35.33 41.57 42.27
C ILE A 2 -34.53 42.11 41.05
N MET A 3 -34.67 43.39 40.69
CA MET A 3 -33.98 43.98 39.51
C MET A 3 -32.47 44.23 39.68
N LYS A 4 -31.92 44.25 40.91
CA LYS A 4 -30.48 44.45 41.15
C LYS A 4 -29.67 43.16 41.03
N LEU A 5 -30.31 41.99 41.15
CA LEU A 5 -29.65 40.68 41.04
C LEU A 5 -29.31 40.34 39.58
N GLY A 6 -30.20 40.67 38.63
CA GLY A 6 -29.99 40.44 37.20
C GLY A 6 -28.85 41.27 36.59
N LYS A 7 -28.67 42.52 37.03
CA LYS A 7 -27.55 43.37 36.55
C LYS A 7 -26.18 42.89 37.06
N ARG A 8 -26.13 42.32 38.27
CA ARG A 8 -24.89 41.74 38.82
C ARG A 8 -24.57 40.38 38.21
N ALA A 9 -25.57 39.54 37.98
CA ALA A 9 -25.40 38.26 37.29
C ALA A 9 -24.98 38.44 35.81
N ALA A 10 -25.56 39.42 35.10
CA ALA A 10 -25.15 39.75 33.74
C ALA A 10 -23.72 40.31 33.66
N ALA A 11 -23.31 41.15 34.63
CA ALA A 11 -21.95 41.68 34.68
C ALA A 11 -20.90 40.59 34.97
N VAL A 12 -21.22 39.61 35.81
CA VAL A 12 -20.34 38.46 36.10
C VAL A 12 -20.24 37.51 34.88
N PHE A 13 -21.34 37.26 34.17
CA PHE A 13 -21.33 36.47 32.94
C PHE A 13 -20.53 37.13 31.81
N ILE A 14 -20.66 38.45 31.63
CA ILE A 14 -19.91 39.20 30.61
C ILE A 14 -18.41 39.24 30.96
N SER A 15 -18.06 39.39 32.24
CA SER A 15 -16.66 39.36 32.69
C SER A 15 -16.01 37.98 32.52
N ALA A 16 -16.76 36.89 32.71
CA ALA A 16 -16.25 35.53 32.53
C ALA A 16 -16.06 35.16 31.05
N SER A 17 -16.90 35.69 30.14
CA SER A 17 -16.76 35.48 28.70
C SER A 17 -15.57 36.22 28.08
N ILE A 18 -15.15 37.36 28.66
CA ILE A 18 -13.97 38.11 28.18
C ILE A 18 -12.66 37.41 28.57
N LEU A 19 -12.63 36.72 29.72
CA LEU A 19 -11.46 35.93 30.15
C LEU A 19 -11.29 34.61 29.35
N GLY A 20 -12.36 34.08 28.76
CA GLY A 20 -12.30 32.88 27.90
C GLY A 20 -11.73 33.16 26.50
N LEU A 21 -11.82 34.40 26.01
CA LEU A 21 -11.31 34.78 24.68
C LEU A 21 -9.80 35.09 24.67
N ALA A 22 -9.21 35.39 25.83
CA ALA A 22 -7.77 35.61 25.95
C ALA A 22 -6.95 34.31 26.05
N ALA A 23 -7.59 33.16 26.27
CA ALA A 23 -6.93 31.87 26.43
C ALA A 23 -6.69 31.09 25.11
N CYS A 24 -7.15 31.62 23.97
CA CYS A 24 -7.02 30.95 22.67
C CYS A 24 -6.22 31.75 21.61
N SER A 25 -5.53 32.83 22.00
CA SER A 25 -4.70 33.61 21.07
C SER A 25 -3.26 33.77 21.54
N SER A 26 -2.68 32.69 22.05
CA SER A 26 -1.22 32.50 22.06
C SER A 26 -0.87 31.42 21.02
N ALA A 27 -1.17 31.71 19.75
CA ALA A 27 -0.40 31.09 18.69
C ALA A 27 1.00 31.71 18.79
N PRO A 28 2.07 30.94 19.08
CA PRO A 28 3.40 31.48 18.97
C PRO A 28 3.54 32.02 17.55
N GLU A 29 3.95 33.28 17.48
CA GLU A 29 4.38 33.95 16.27
C GLU A 29 5.23 32.95 15.50
N GLN A 30 4.80 32.57 14.30
CA GLN A 30 5.60 31.77 13.41
C GLN A 30 6.76 32.67 12.99
N GLU A 31 7.79 32.72 13.84
CA GLU A 31 9.13 32.95 13.38
C GLU A 31 9.27 32.06 12.14
N GLU A 32 9.59 32.69 11.02
CA GLU A 32 10.17 32.06 9.86
C GLU A 32 11.54 31.49 10.28
N ILE A 33 11.53 30.55 11.24
CA ILE A 33 12.69 29.80 11.66
C ILE A 33 13.10 29.07 10.40
N GLU A 34 14.29 29.37 9.88
CA GLU A 34 14.96 28.59 8.85
C GLU A 34 14.63 27.11 9.08
N ARG A 35 13.72 26.54 8.26
CA ARG A 35 13.24 25.15 8.45
C ARG A 35 14.39 24.14 8.39
N VAL A 36 15.56 24.58 7.94
CA VAL A 36 16.81 23.85 7.87
C VAL A 36 17.88 24.69 8.56
N PRO A 37 18.44 24.22 9.69
CA PRO A 37 19.56 24.89 10.34
C PRO A 37 20.69 25.22 9.37
N ASN A 38 21.42 26.31 9.59
CA ASN A 38 22.63 26.64 8.83
C ASN A 38 23.79 25.69 9.18
N LYS A 39 23.70 24.45 8.69
CA LYS A 39 24.66 23.35 8.86
C LYS A 39 25.11 22.84 7.49
N SER A 40 26.23 22.13 7.46
CA SER A 40 26.66 21.41 6.25
C SER A 40 25.62 20.36 5.84
N VAL A 41 25.56 20.03 4.54
CA VAL A 41 24.63 19.01 4.01
C VAL A 41 24.81 17.66 4.71
N GLN A 42 26.06 17.30 5.00
CA GLN A 42 26.38 16.09 5.74
C GLN A 42 25.78 16.10 7.15
N ALA A 43 25.99 17.18 7.92
CA ALA A 43 25.45 17.29 9.28
C ALA A 43 23.91 17.27 9.29
N LEU A 44 23.28 17.92 8.31
CA LEU A 44 21.82 17.87 8.13
C LEU A 44 21.34 16.45 7.85
N TYR A 45 22.03 15.72 6.97
CA TYR A 45 21.68 14.35 6.65
C TYR A 45 21.88 13.41 7.83
N GLU A 46 22.96 13.56 8.61
CA GLU A 46 23.18 12.78 9.83
C GLU A 46 22.09 13.02 10.88
N ASP A 47 21.65 14.26 11.07
CA ASP A 47 20.51 14.59 11.95
C ASP A 47 19.22 13.92 11.46
N ALA A 48 18.95 14.00 10.16
CA ALA A 48 17.78 13.37 9.54
C ALA A 48 17.82 11.84 9.67
N LYS A 49 19.00 11.23 9.48
CA LYS A 49 19.22 9.79 9.56
C LYS A 49 19.05 9.28 11.00
N ARG A 50 19.63 9.96 12.00
CA ARG A 50 19.37 9.63 13.42
C ARG A 50 17.89 9.70 13.77
N THR A 51 17.20 10.73 13.27
CA THR A 51 15.75 10.89 13.47
C THR A 51 14.99 9.73 12.84
N LEU A 52 15.34 9.35 11.61
CA LEU A 52 14.74 8.22 10.90
C LEU A 52 14.94 6.90 11.65
N ASP A 53 16.18 6.63 12.07
CA ASP A 53 16.56 5.39 12.75
C ASP A 53 15.94 5.29 14.16
N SER A 54 15.59 6.43 14.78
CA SER A 54 14.83 6.48 16.04
C SER A 54 13.32 6.21 15.89
N GLY A 55 12.83 6.01 14.66
CA GLY A 55 11.41 5.78 14.38
C GLY A 55 10.55 7.05 14.33
N LEU A 56 11.15 8.24 14.46
CA LEU A 56 10.46 9.53 14.36
C LEU A 56 10.20 9.91 12.89
N TYR A 57 9.49 9.05 12.16
CA TYR A 57 9.34 9.13 10.71
C TYR A 57 8.73 10.44 10.22
N ALA A 58 7.71 10.98 10.90
CA ALA A 58 7.10 12.26 10.54
C ALA A 58 8.11 13.42 10.60
N ARG A 59 8.98 13.43 11.62
CA ARG A 59 10.05 14.43 11.74
C ARG A 59 11.15 14.18 10.71
N ALA A 60 11.52 12.93 10.46
CA ALA A 60 12.49 12.57 9.44
C ALA A 60 12.04 13.03 8.04
N ILE A 61 10.75 12.89 7.69
CA ILE A 61 10.19 13.39 6.43
C ILE A 61 10.39 14.90 6.30
N GLN A 62 10.16 15.67 7.36
CA GLN A 62 10.38 17.12 7.34
C GLN A 62 11.86 17.46 7.08
N LEU A 63 12.78 16.82 7.80
CA LEU A 63 14.22 17.06 7.66
C LEU A 63 14.73 16.64 6.28
N LEU A 64 14.43 15.41 5.86
CA LEU A 64 14.81 14.86 4.56
C LEU A 64 14.19 15.65 3.40
N GLY A 65 12.92 16.02 3.50
CA GLY A 65 12.22 16.81 2.49
C GLY A 65 12.85 18.19 2.31
N ALA A 66 13.26 18.82 3.42
CA ALA A 66 13.93 20.12 3.36
C ALA A 66 15.36 20.02 2.79
N ILE A 67 16.10 18.94 3.09
CA ILE A 67 17.39 18.64 2.44
C ILE A 67 17.19 18.42 0.93
N ASN A 68 16.19 17.62 0.53
CA ASN A 68 15.90 17.33 -0.87
C ASN A 68 15.50 18.60 -1.67
N ALA A 69 14.77 19.53 -1.05
CA ALA A 69 14.41 20.80 -1.65
C ALA A 69 15.60 21.74 -1.83
N ARG A 70 16.49 21.83 -0.81
CA ARG A 70 17.65 22.73 -0.82
C ARG A 70 18.82 22.20 -1.65
N TYR A 71 19.01 20.88 -1.67
CA TYR A 71 20.15 20.20 -2.31
C TYR A 71 19.72 19.05 -3.23
N PRO A 72 18.89 19.29 -4.26
CA PRO A 72 18.31 18.24 -5.11
C PRO A 72 19.36 17.41 -5.89
N PHE A 73 20.55 17.97 -6.10
CA PHE A 73 21.68 17.33 -6.77
C PHE A 73 22.90 17.13 -5.85
N GLY A 74 22.71 17.30 -4.54
CA GLY A 74 23.78 17.13 -3.56
C GLY A 74 24.29 15.69 -3.47
N PRO A 75 25.43 15.47 -2.80
CA PRO A 75 26.05 14.14 -2.71
C PRO A 75 25.13 13.08 -2.06
N TYR A 76 24.24 13.51 -1.16
CA TYR A 76 23.28 12.64 -0.48
C TYR A 76 21.90 12.58 -1.13
N SER A 77 21.65 13.28 -2.25
CA SER A 77 20.29 13.46 -2.79
C SER A 77 19.57 12.14 -3.06
N ARG A 78 20.27 11.17 -3.65
CA ARG A 78 19.73 9.82 -3.93
C ARG A 78 19.40 9.06 -2.65
N GLN A 79 20.29 9.10 -1.66
CA GLN A 79 20.05 8.43 -0.38
C GLN A 79 18.89 9.09 0.38
N VAL A 80 18.80 10.43 0.37
CA VAL A 80 17.68 11.19 0.94
C VAL A 80 16.35 10.78 0.31
N GLN A 81 16.31 10.58 -1.02
CA GLN A 81 15.10 10.11 -1.70
C GLN A 81 14.72 8.68 -1.29
N MET A 82 15.69 7.77 -1.18
CA MET A 82 15.44 6.41 -0.69
C MET A 82 14.91 6.41 0.75
N ASP A 83 15.47 7.25 1.61
CA ASP A 83 15.05 7.40 3.00
C ASP A 83 13.65 8.03 3.10
N LEU A 84 13.32 8.98 2.21
CA LEU A 84 11.97 9.53 2.08
C LEU A 84 10.95 8.46 1.68
N VAL A 85 11.27 7.59 0.71
CA VAL A 85 10.40 6.46 0.33
C VAL A 85 10.11 5.60 1.56
N TYR A 86 11.14 5.22 2.32
CA TYR A 86 10.99 4.43 3.53
C TYR A 86 10.15 5.15 4.60
N ALA A 87 10.45 6.42 4.89
CA ALA A 87 9.72 7.18 5.89
C ALA A 87 8.23 7.39 5.52
N HIS A 88 7.94 7.67 4.25
CA HIS A 88 6.56 7.75 3.74
C HIS A 88 5.84 6.41 3.84
N TYR A 89 6.50 5.31 3.50
CA TYR A 89 5.96 3.96 3.68
C TYR A 89 5.61 3.69 5.15
N GLN A 90 6.53 3.98 6.08
CA GLN A 90 6.31 3.75 7.51
C GLN A 90 5.13 4.55 8.06
N THR A 91 5.01 5.82 7.66
CA THR A 91 3.92 6.71 8.06
C THR A 91 2.58 6.44 7.36
N GLY A 92 2.54 5.53 6.39
CA GLY A 92 1.33 5.26 5.60
C GLY A 92 0.99 6.38 4.60
N ASN A 93 1.94 7.27 4.30
CA ASN A 93 1.81 8.30 3.27
C ASN A 93 1.99 7.70 1.87
N ILE A 94 1.07 6.81 1.48
CA ILE A 94 1.18 5.96 0.28
C ILE A 94 1.41 6.77 -0.99
N ASP A 95 0.65 7.85 -1.21
CA ASP A 95 0.76 8.65 -2.44
C ASP A 95 2.13 9.31 -2.57
N GLN A 96 2.68 9.84 -1.46
CA GLN A 96 4.01 10.42 -1.44
C GLN A 96 5.10 9.37 -1.60
N ALA A 97 4.92 8.19 -1.00
CA ALA A 97 5.85 7.06 -1.16
C ALA A 97 5.92 6.62 -2.63
N LEU A 98 4.77 6.42 -3.28
CA LEU A 98 4.66 6.06 -4.70
C LEU A 98 5.28 7.14 -5.60
N ALA A 99 4.92 8.41 -5.39
CA ALA A 99 5.46 9.51 -6.20
C ALA A 99 6.99 9.61 -6.08
N THR A 100 7.54 9.37 -4.88
CA THR A 100 8.98 9.45 -4.61
C THR A 100 9.71 8.26 -5.22
N VAL A 101 9.22 7.02 -5.05
CA VAL A 101 9.87 5.82 -5.58
C VAL A 101 9.81 5.77 -7.10
N ASP A 102 8.69 6.16 -7.72
CA ASP A 102 8.53 6.21 -9.17
C ASP A 102 9.49 7.23 -9.81
N ARG A 103 9.65 8.39 -9.16
CA ARG A 103 10.64 9.38 -9.57
C ARG A 103 12.06 8.84 -9.44
N PHE A 104 12.37 8.19 -8.33
CA PHE A 104 13.71 7.63 -8.11
C PHE A 104 14.07 6.60 -9.19
N ILE A 105 13.21 5.61 -9.43
CA ILE A 105 13.42 4.55 -10.43
C ILE A 105 13.62 5.16 -11.81
N ARG A 106 12.77 6.13 -12.20
CA ARG A 106 12.84 6.79 -13.50
C ARG A 106 14.12 7.61 -13.70
N LEU A 107 14.59 8.31 -12.66
CA LEU A 107 15.76 9.19 -12.76
C LEU A 107 17.08 8.44 -12.51
N ASN A 108 17.05 7.24 -11.93
CA ASN A 108 18.26 6.51 -11.54
C ASN A 108 18.23 5.03 -12.00
N PRO A 109 18.09 4.75 -13.31
CA PRO A 109 17.92 3.38 -13.82
C PRO A 109 19.13 2.46 -13.60
N ASN A 110 20.31 3.00 -13.31
CA ASN A 110 21.55 2.25 -13.04
C ASN A 110 22.00 2.36 -11.58
N HIS A 111 21.10 2.73 -10.66
CA HIS A 111 21.47 2.85 -9.24
C HIS A 111 21.76 1.48 -8.64
N LYS A 112 22.82 1.40 -7.80
CA LYS A 112 23.23 0.16 -7.14
C LYS A 112 22.15 -0.50 -6.28
N ASN A 113 21.24 0.31 -5.72
CA ASN A 113 20.15 -0.14 -4.84
C ASN A 113 18.78 -0.03 -5.53
N LEU A 114 18.73 -0.20 -6.86
CA LEU A 114 17.48 -0.13 -7.61
C LEU A 114 16.55 -1.32 -7.29
N ASP A 115 17.13 -2.47 -6.95
CA ASP A 115 16.46 -3.64 -6.40
C ASP A 115 15.63 -3.31 -5.16
N TYR A 116 16.22 -2.60 -4.19
CA TYR A 116 15.51 -2.12 -3.00
C TYR A 116 14.33 -1.21 -3.36
N MET A 117 14.45 -0.40 -4.41
CA MET A 117 13.38 0.51 -4.84
C MET A 117 12.22 -0.22 -5.50
N TYR A 118 12.47 -1.25 -6.30
CA TYR A 118 11.41 -2.13 -6.78
C TYR A 118 10.73 -2.89 -5.63
N TYR A 119 11.52 -3.37 -4.67
CA TYR A 119 10.99 -4.01 -3.47
C TYR A 119 10.05 -3.07 -2.69
N MET A 120 10.52 -1.86 -2.39
CA MET A 120 9.73 -0.86 -1.68
C MET A 120 8.47 -0.46 -2.44
N ARG A 121 8.54 -0.27 -3.76
CA ARG A 121 7.36 0.04 -4.58
C ARG A 121 6.30 -1.08 -4.50
N GLY A 122 6.74 -2.34 -4.55
CA GLY A 122 5.88 -3.49 -4.32
C GLY A 122 5.22 -3.48 -2.94
N LEU A 123 5.99 -3.23 -1.87
CA LEU A 123 5.47 -3.11 -0.51
C LEU A 123 4.47 -1.95 -0.34
N ILE A 124 4.74 -0.80 -0.96
CA ILE A 124 3.85 0.35 -0.92
C ILE A 124 2.52 0.02 -1.60
N ASN A 125 2.54 -0.66 -2.75
CA ASN A 125 1.31 -1.09 -3.42
C ASN A 125 0.54 -2.18 -2.63
N ILE A 126 1.24 -3.09 -1.94
CA ILE A 126 0.61 -4.02 -1.00
C ILE A 126 -0.09 -3.24 0.12
N LYS A 127 0.62 -2.30 0.74
CA LYS A 127 0.06 -1.48 1.83
C LYS A 127 -1.07 -0.56 1.36
N ALA A 128 -1.07 -0.14 0.09
CA ALA A 128 -2.16 0.64 -0.51
C ALA A 128 -3.45 -0.19 -0.68
N ASP A 129 -3.30 -1.50 -0.88
CA ASP A 129 -4.40 -2.47 -0.95
C ASP A 129 -4.95 -2.76 0.46
N GLU A 130 -4.06 -2.80 1.46
CA GLU A 130 -4.36 -2.94 2.89
C GLU A 130 -5.04 -1.68 3.46
N ASN A 131 -6.36 -1.72 3.63
CA ASN A 131 -7.01 -0.81 4.58
C ASN A 131 -6.77 -1.33 6.00
N ALA A 132 -5.76 -0.80 6.70
CA ALA A 132 -5.37 -1.20 8.06
C ALA A 132 -6.53 -1.25 9.07
N PHE A 133 -7.59 -0.45 8.87
CA PHE A 133 -8.77 -0.45 9.73
C PHE A 133 -9.67 -1.68 9.54
N GLN A 134 -9.67 -2.32 8.37
CA GLN A 134 -10.67 -3.33 7.98
C GLN A 134 -10.21 -4.77 8.24
N GLU A 135 -8.91 -5.06 8.09
CA GLU A 135 -8.34 -6.36 8.47
C GLU A 135 -8.45 -6.62 9.99
N TYR A 136 -8.37 -5.58 10.81
CA TYR A 136 -8.55 -5.68 12.26
C TYR A 136 -9.93 -6.25 12.66
N PHE A 137 -10.96 -6.04 11.84
CA PHE A 137 -12.31 -6.58 12.08
C PHE A 137 -12.59 -7.90 11.36
N GLY A 138 -11.57 -8.56 10.79
CA GLY A 138 -11.72 -9.87 10.13
C GLY A 138 -12.64 -9.85 8.90
N VAL A 139 -12.86 -8.70 8.28
CA VAL A 139 -13.74 -8.57 7.12
C VAL A 139 -13.00 -9.06 5.88
N ASP A 140 -13.30 -10.29 5.46
CA ASP A 140 -12.74 -10.89 4.25
C ASP A 140 -13.33 -10.28 2.97
N ARG A 141 -12.68 -9.23 2.45
CA ARG A 141 -13.03 -8.60 1.17
C ARG A 141 -12.16 -9.07 0.01
N ALA A 142 -12.14 -10.38 -0.24
CA ALA A 142 -11.59 -10.89 -1.50
C ALA A 142 -12.46 -10.56 -2.74
N ASP A 143 -13.42 -9.63 -2.65
CA ASP A 143 -14.26 -9.07 -3.72
C ASP A 143 -13.89 -7.61 -4.07
N ARG A 144 -12.84 -7.06 -3.45
CA ARG A 144 -12.36 -5.68 -3.70
C ARG A 144 -11.43 -5.60 -4.92
N ASP A 145 -11.40 -4.43 -5.57
CA ASP A 145 -10.52 -4.13 -6.70
C ASP A 145 -9.06 -4.55 -6.44
N VAL A 146 -8.57 -5.49 -7.25
CA VAL A 146 -7.21 -6.06 -7.20
C VAL A 146 -6.18 -5.25 -8.00
N SER A 147 -6.51 -4.03 -8.44
CA SER A 147 -5.62 -3.18 -9.23
C SER A 147 -4.25 -2.97 -8.58
N LYS A 148 -4.22 -2.61 -7.28
CA LYS A 148 -2.97 -2.41 -6.52
C LYS A 148 -2.22 -3.72 -6.29
N THR A 149 -2.94 -4.81 -6.02
CA THR A 149 -2.39 -6.17 -5.95
C THR A 149 -1.66 -6.54 -7.25
N ARG A 150 -2.23 -6.25 -8.42
CA ARG A 150 -1.61 -6.51 -9.73
C ARG A 150 -0.35 -5.69 -9.96
N VAL A 151 -0.37 -4.40 -9.59
CA VAL A 151 0.81 -3.52 -9.69
C VAL A 151 1.93 -4.03 -8.78
N ALA A 152 1.62 -4.37 -7.52
CA ALA A 152 2.59 -4.96 -6.61
C ALA A 152 3.20 -6.25 -7.16
N PHE A 153 2.37 -7.12 -7.76
CA PHE A 153 2.85 -8.36 -8.38
C PHE A 153 3.82 -8.07 -9.53
N GLN A 154 3.53 -7.06 -10.36
CA GLN A 154 4.40 -6.64 -11.45
C GLN A 154 5.73 -6.07 -10.93
N ASP A 155 5.70 -5.21 -9.91
CA ASP A 155 6.90 -4.62 -9.31
C ASP A 155 7.83 -5.67 -8.71
N LEU A 156 7.29 -6.59 -7.91
CA LEU A 156 8.06 -7.68 -7.33
C LEU A 156 8.52 -8.71 -8.37
N SER A 157 7.75 -8.90 -9.45
CA SER A 157 8.18 -9.75 -10.57
C SER A 157 9.37 -9.12 -11.30
N THR A 158 9.37 -7.80 -11.49
CA THR A 158 10.52 -7.07 -12.05
C THR A 158 11.74 -7.23 -11.16
N LEU A 159 11.59 -7.09 -9.85
CA LEU A 159 12.69 -7.33 -8.89
C LEU A 159 13.28 -8.74 -9.06
N VAL A 160 12.46 -9.78 -8.98
CA VAL A 160 12.92 -11.18 -9.04
C VAL A 160 13.57 -11.51 -10.38
N LYS A 161 13.08 -10.93 -11.48
CA LYS A 161 13.62 -11.16 -12.84
C LYS A 161 14.91 -10.40 -13.09
N SER A 162 14.95 -9.13 -12.70
CA SER A 162 16.08 -8.23 -13.00
C SER A 162 17.21 -8.31 -11.98
N PHE A 163 16.91 -8.70 -10.73
CA PHE A 163 17.87 -8.77 -9.62
C PHE A 163 17.75 -10.10 -8.86
N PRO A 164 18.01 -11.25 -9.50
CA PRO A 164 17.83 -12.56 -8.87
C PRO A 164 18.68 -12.77 -7.60
N GLU A 165 19.86 -12.13 -7.53
CA GLU A 165 20.80 -12.22 -6.40
C GLU A 165 20.59 -11.14 -5.32
N SER A 166 19.56 -10.30 -5.45
CA SER A 166 19.24 -9.29 -4.43
C SER A 166 18.87 -9.93 -3.09
N GLU A 167 19.28 -9.29 -1.99
CA GLU A 167 18.87 -9.69 -0.63
C GLU A 167 17.34 -9.68 -0.43
N TYR A 168 16.61 -8.89 -1.23
CA TYR A 168 15.15 -8.78 -1.16
C TYR A 168 14.40 -9.85 -1.96
N THR A 169 15.09 -10.55 -2.89
CA THR A 169 14.47 -11.51 -3.80
C THR A 169 13.79 -12.70 -3.10
N PRO A 170 14.40 -13.34 -2.07
CA PRO A 170 13.75 -14.44 -1.36
C PRO A 170 12.41 -14.06 -0.73
N GLU A 171 12.32 -12.88 -0.13
CA GLU A 171 11.08 -12.38 0.48
C GLU A 171 10.07 -11.93 -0.58
N ALA A 172 10.53 -11.29 -1.66
CA ALA A 172 9.70 -10.92 -2.80
C ALA A 172 9.01 -12.14 -3.42
N LYS A 173 9.71 -13.28 -3.56
CA LYS A 173 9.12 -14.54 -4.07
C LYS A 173 7.96 -15.04 -3.21
N LYS A 174 8.10 -14.98 -1.87
CA LYS A 174 7.00 -15.36 -0.95
C LYS A 174 5.79 -14.45 -1.14
N ARG A 175 6.02 -13.15 -1.25
CA ARG A 175 4.97 -12.14 -1.50
C ARG A 175 4.30 -12.33 -2.86
N LEU A 176 5.06 -12.67 -3.90
CA LEU A 176 4.49 -13.02 -5.21
C LEU A 176 3.54 -14.21 -5.12
N ALA A 177 3.91 -15.27 -4.41
CA ALA A 177 3.03 -16.41 -4.19
C ALA A 177 1.76 -16.00 -3.44
N TRP A 178 1.88 -15.17 -2.40
CA TRP A 178 0.71 -14.65 -1.67
C TRP A 178 -0.19 -13.78 -2.57
N LEU A 179 0.37 -12.84 -3.33
CA LEU A 179 -0.35 -11.98 -4.26
C LEU A 179 -1.06 -12.79 -5.36
N LEU A 180 -0.40 -13.82 -5.89
CA LEU A 180 -0.98 -14.73 -6.88
C LEU A 180 -2.22 -15.43 -6.33
N ASN A 181 -2.12 -15.96 -5.11
CA ASN A 181 -3.24 -16.59 -4.42
C ASN A 181 -4.35 -15.61 -4.09
N LYS A 182 -4.02 -14.37 -3.73
CA LYS A 182 -5.00 -13.30 -3.49
C LYS A 182 -5.82 -13.01 -4.76
N MET A 183 -5.16 -12.86 -5.91
CA MET A 183 -5.83 -12.63 -7.19
C MET A 183 -6.67 -13.84 -7.63
N ALA A 184 -6.16 -15.06 -7.47
CA ALA A 184 -6.90 -16.27 -7.82
C ALA A 184 -8.15 -16.46 -6.92
N ARG A 185 -8.03 -16.23 -5.61
CA ARG A 185 -9.16 -16.24 -4.68
C ARG A 185 -10.24 -15.25 -5.07
N TYR A 186 -9.86 -14.05 -5.50
CA TYR A 186 -10.80 -13.02 -5.95
C TYR A 186 -11.64 -13.51 -7.13
N GLU A 187 -11.01 -14.10 -8.14
CA GLU A 187 -11.72 -14.68 -9.28
C GLU A 187 -12.62 -15.84 -8.86
N MET A 188 -12.16 -16.70 -7.94
CA MET A 188 -12.97 -17.81 -7.42
C MET A 188 -14.19 -17.33 -6.63
N LYS A 189 -14.09 -16.24 -5.86
CA LYS A 189 -15.27 -15.65 -5.20
C LYS A 189 -16.32 -15.19 -6.21
N ILE A 190 -15.88 -14.54 -7.30
CA ILE A 190 -16.79 -14.13 -8.37
C ILE A 190 -17.37 -15.36 -9.09
N ALA A 191 -16.56 -16.40 -9.31
CA ALA A 191 -17.02 -17.64 -9.92
C ALA A 191 -18.12 -18.30 -9.09
N ASN A 192 -17.92 -18.42 -7.77
CA ASN A 192 -18.92 -18.94 -6.83
C ASN A 192 -20.20 -18.10 -6.85
N TYR A 193 -20.09 -16.77 -6.82
CA TYR A 193 -21.24 -15.86 -6.89
C TYR A 193 -22.08 -16.08 -8.16
N TYR A 194 -21.44 -16.30 -9.33
CA TYR A 194 -22.13 -16.60 -10.58
C TYR A 194 -22.74 -18.00 -10.57
N PHE A 195 -22.03 -18.99 -10.04
CA PHE A 195 -22.50 -20.37 -9.98
C PHE A 195 -23.77 -20.50 -9.14
N GLU A 196 -23.82 -19.85 -7.97
CA GLU A 196 -25.00 -19.80 -7.10
C GLU A 196 -26.24 -19.20 -7.78
N ARG A 197 -26.05 -18.39 -8.82
CA ARG A 197 -27.11 -17.74 -9.61
C ARG A 197 -27.36 -18.44 -10.93
N GLU A 198 -26.87 -19.67 -11.06
CA GLU A 198 -27.02 -20.50 -12.26
C GLU A 198 -26.41 -19.87 -13.53
N ALA A 199 -25.55 -18.86 -13.38
CA ALA A 199 -24.80 -18.24 -14.46
C ALA A 199 -23.54 -19.07 -14.78
N TYR A 200 -23.75 -20.33 -15.14
CA TYR A 200 -22.69 -21.34 -15.28
C TYR A 200 -21.61 -20.97 -16.29
N LEU A 201 -21.97 -20.33 -17.42
CA LEU A 201 -20.98 -19.88 -18.41
C LEU A 201 -20.05 -18.81 -17.81
N ALA A 202 -20.60 -17.87 -17.02
CA ALA A 202 -19.81 -16.85 -16.36
C ALA A 202 -18.90 -17.45 -15.26
N ALA A 203 -19.41 -18.41 -14.49
CA ALA A 203 -18.63 -19.14 -13.50
C ALA A 203 -17.47 -19.93 -14.15
N ALA A 204 -17.74 -20.66 -15.23
CA ALA A 204 -16.73 -21.37 -16.01
C ALA A 204 -15.65 -20.42 -16.55
N ASN A 205 -16.03 -19.26 -17.08
CA ASN A 205 -15.09 -18.26 -17.60
C ASN A 205 -14.17 -17.69 -16.51
N ARG A 206 -14.67 -17.53 -15.27
CA ARG A 206 -13.85 -17.11 -14.12
C ARG A 206 -12.85 -18.18 -13.71
N GLY A 207 -13.28 -19.44 -13.62
CA GLY A 207 -12.38 -20.58 -13.39
C GLY A 207 -11.31 -20.69 -14.49
N LYS A 208 -11.72 -20.55 -15.77
CA LYS A 208 -10.80 -20.54 -16.91
C LYS A 208 -9.76 -19.43 -16.79
N TYR A 209 -10.15 -18.23 -16.38
CA TYR A 209 -9.21 -17.12 -16.17
C TYR A 209 -8.14 -17.47 -15.13
N VAL A 210 -8.50 -18.13 -14.02
CA VAL A 210 -7.56 -18.61 -13.01
C VAL A 210 -6.60 -19.65 -13.59
N VAL A 211 -7.10 -20.60 -14.40
CA VAL A 211 -6.24 -21.60 -15.07
C VAL A 211 -5.25 -20.94 -16.04
N GLU A 212 -5.68 -19.93 -16.80
CA GLU A 212 -4.84 -19.26 -17.80
C GLU A 212 -3.80 -18.32 -17.18
N HIS A 213 -4.17 -17.58 -16.14
CA HIS A 213 -3.34 -16.49 -15.60
C HIS A 213 -2.69 -16.82 -14.26
N TYR A 214 -3.29 -17.71 -13.48
CA TYR A 214 -2.92 -17.99 -12.09
C TYR A 214 -2.76 -19.50 -11.82
N SER A 215 -2.32 -20.27 -12.82
CA SER A 215 -2.13 -21.73 -12.71
C SER A 215 -1.18 -22.17 -11.60
N GLN A 216 -0.23 -21.32 -11.20
CA GLN A 216 0.70 -21.60 -10.10
C GLN A 216 0.12 -21.29 -8.71
N SER A 217 -1.14 -20.85 -8.63
CA SER A 217 -1.83 -20.61 -7.36
C SER A 217 -2.36 -21.91 -6.75
N SER A 218 -2.61 -21.91 -5.44
CA SER A 218 -3.28 -23.01 -4.75
C SER A 218 -4.75 -23.17 -5.17
N TYR A 219 -5.30 -22.23 -5.93
CA TYR A 219 -6.69 -22.25 -6.41
C TYR A 219 -6.85 -22.95 -7.76
N LEU A 220 -5.78 -23.48 -8.37
CA LEU A 220 -5.86 -24.19 -9.65
C LEU A 220 -6.91 -25.32 -9.63
N LEU A 221 -6.86 -26.19 -8.61
CA LEU A 221 -7.77 -27.33 -8.53
C LEU A 221 -9.23 -26.89 -8.29
N GLU A 222 -9.43 -25.84 -7.50
CA GLU A 222 -10.76 -25.26 -7.25
C GLU A 222 -11.33 -24.62 -8.53
N ALA A 223 -10.48 -23.94 -9.31
CA ALA A 223 -10.87 -23.36 -10.59
C ALA A 223 -11.26 -24.43 -11.63
N LEU A 224 -10.48 -25.51 -11.72
CA LEU A 224 -10.80 -26.65 -12.58
C LEU A 224 -12.10 -27.33 -12.13
N ASP A 225 -12.33 -27.49 -10.82
CA ASP A 225 -13.58 -28.01 -10.28
C ASP A 225 -14.79 -27.13 -10.63
N MET A 226 -14.65 -25.81 -10.51
CA MET A 226 -15.68 -24.86 -10.92
C MET A 226 -16.00 -24.93 -12.42
N MET A 227 -14.97 -25.07 -13.27
CA MET A 227 -15.15 -25.26 -14.71
C MET A 227 -15.87 -26.58 -15.02
N GLU A 228 -15.45 -27.68 -14.41
CA GLU A 228 -16.04 -29.02 -14.56
C GLU A 228 -17.55 -28.98 -14.24
N LYS A 229 -17.90 -28.51 -13.03
CA LYS A 229 -19.29 -28.39 -12.56
C LYS A 229 -20.13 -27.49 -13.47
N SER A 230 -19.56 -26.38 -13.92
CA SER A 230 -20.26 -25.44 -14.79
C SER A 230 -20.52 -26.03 -16.18
N TYR A 231 -19.56 -26.73 -16.76
CA TYR A 231 -19.73 -27.40 -18.06
C TYR A 231 -20.72 -28.55 -18.00
N GLU A 232 -20.76 -29.31 -16.90
CA GLU A 232 -21.80 -30.33 -16.67
C GLU A 232 -23.20 -29.72 -16.65
N LYS A 233 -23.39 -28.60 -15.93
CA LYS A 233 -24.68 -27.89 -15.89
C LYS A 233 -25.12 -27.32 -17.24
N LEU A 234 -24.16 -27.03 -18.12
CA LEU A 234 -24.41 -26.55 -19.49
C LEU A 234 -24.57 -27.68 -20.52
N GLY A 235 -24.37 -28.95 -20.13
CA GLY A 235 -24.39 -30.09 -21.06
C GLY A 235 -23.18 -30.17 -21.99
N LEU A 236 -22.08 -29.47 -21.68
CA LEU A 236 -20.85 -29.42 -22.48
C LEU A 236 -19.91 -30.56 -22.06
N THR A 237 -20.31 -31.79 -22.37
CA THR A 237 -19.66 -33.03 -21.89
C THR A 237 -18.18 -33.12 -22.29
N GLU A 238 -17.83 -32.80 -23.53
CA GLU A 238 -16.45 -32.84 -24.01
C GLU A 238 -15.54 -31.89 -23.21
N LEU A 239 -16.00 -30.66 -22.96
CA LEU A 239 -15.25 -29.69 -22.17
C LEU A 239 -15.12 -30.12 -20.71
N SER A 240 -16.18 -30.65 -20.12
CA SER A 240 -16.16 -31.21 -18.76
C SER A 240 -15.13 -32.35 -18.65
N GLU A 241 -15.15 -33.31 -19.58
CA GLU A 241 -14.20 -34.42 -19.59
C GLU A 241 -12.75 -33.95 -19.76
N ASN A 242 -12.50 -32.96 -20.61
CA ASN A 242 -11.17 -32.39 -20.79
C ASN A 242 -10.66 -31.74 -19.50
N VAL A 243 -11.50 -30.94 -18.83
CA VAL A 243 -11.16 -30.33 -17.54
C VAL A 243 -10.90 -31.39 -16.48
N ARG A 244 -11.72 -32.45 -16.41
CA ARG A 244 -11.55 -33.56 -15.47
C ARG A 244 -10.20 -34.26 -15.65
N LYS A 245 -9.79 -34.51 -16.90
CA LYS A 245 -8.45 -35.07 -17.21
C LYS A 245 -7.35 -34.12 -16.74
N THR A 246 -7.45 -32.82 -17.02
CA THR A 246 -6.48 -31.83 -16.55
C THR A 246 -6.40 -31.78 -15.03
N LYS A 247 -7.54 -31.79 -14.33
CA LYS A 247 -7.61 -31.82 -12.86
C LYS A 247 -6.88 -33.03 -12.29
N ALA A 248 -7.12 -34.23 -12.84
CA ALA A 248 -6.45 -35.47 -12.41
C ALA A 248 -4.92 -35.41 -12.57
N LEU A 249 -4.41 -34.74 -13.60
CA LEU A 249 -2.96 -34.55 -13.80
C LEU A 249 -2.31 -33.64 -12.75
N ASN A 250 -3.09 -32.79 -12.07
CA ASN A 250 -2.61 -31.79 -11.12
C ASN A 250 -2.89 -32.14 -9.64
N GLN A 251 -3.52 -33.29 -9.34
CA GLN A 251 -3.84 -33.75 -7.97
C GLN A 251 -2.66 -34.41 -7.21
N ARG A 252 -1.41 -33.99 -7.49
CA ARG A 252 -0.20 -34.62 -6.92
C ARG A 252 0.23 -34.00 -5.61
#